data_AF-A0A6T2BJ88-F1
#
_entry.id   AF-A0A6T2BJ88-F1
#
_cell.length_a   1.000
_cell.length_b   1.000
_cell.length_c   1.000
_cell.angle_alpha   90.00
_cell.angle_beta   90.00
_cell.angle_gamma   90.00
#
_symmetry.space_group_name_H-M   'P 1'
#
loop_
_entity.id
_entity.type
_entity.pdbx_description
1 polymer ?
#
loop_
_entity_poly.entity_id
_entity_poly.type
_entity_poly.pdbx_seq_one_letter_code
_entity_poly.pdbx_strand_id
1 'polypeptide(L)'
;MTDLRAFVLAHHPKYGYLLLKAVKKKKGIHCQVPGGHVDAEELDGEEIDKACRTAAARELFEETGIDVRGDIDRLVQVSWGPNHSVELKGRRLFHLQLEDSDSCTDPGAEYPSTGEPFKLRLSSEHQEFKFQEDMLQAALDLQQHSGGKVSMILRQVSADVERLGHASLETSATFAVEKNCELGCCLCQ
;
A
#
# COMPACT_ATOMS: atom_id res chain seq x y z
N MET A 1 16.69 -15.26 10.30
CA MET A 1 16.21 -13.99 9.69
C MET A 1 14.80 -14.23 9.21
N THR A 2 13.88 -13.43 9.70
CA THR A 2 12.48 -13.38 9.27
C THR A 2 12.42 -12.82 7.84
N ASP A 3 11.87 -13.56 6.85
CA ASP A 3 11.57 -13.06 5.48
C ASP A 3 10.30 -12.18 5.51
N LEU A 4 10.27 -11.23 6.45
CA LEU A 4 9.19 -10.26 6.59
C LEU A 4 9.34 -9.18 5.52
N ARG A 5 8.21 -8.81 4.93
CA ARG A 5 8.12 -7.80 3.91
C ARG A 5 6.84 -7.01 4.06
N ALA A 6 6.96 -5.72 3.80
CA ALA A 6 5.85 -4.79 3.87
C ALA A 6 5.69 -4.08 2.53
N PHE A 7 4.45 -3.97 2.08
CA PHE A 7 4.09 -3.34 0.81
C PHE A 7 3.01 -2.29 1.01
N VAL A 8 2.99 -1.29 0.15
CA VAL A 8 1.99 -0.21 0.16
C VAL A 8 1.11 -0.32 -1.08
N LEU A 9 -0.17 -0.61 -0.87
CA LEU A 9 -1.21 -0.41 -1.87
C LEU A 9 -1.65 1.06 -1.84
N ALA A 10 -0.91 1.92 -2.54
CA ALA A 10 -1.24 3.33 -2.66
C ALA A 10 -2.32 3.54 -3.72
N HIS A 11 -3.38 4.27 -3.36
CA HIS A 11 -4.56 4.48 -4.19
C HIS A 11 -4.95 5.96 -4.19
N HIS A 12 -4.95 6.58 -5.37
CA HIS A 12 -5.51 7.91 -5.56
C HIS A 12 -6.98 7.81 -6.00
N PRO A 13 -7.95 8.43 -5.31
CA PRO A 13 -9.37 8.28 -5.61
C PRO A 13 -9.77 8.59 -7.05
N LYS A 14 -9.02 9.47 -7.73
CA LYS A 14 -9.26 9.87 -9.12
C LYS A 14 -8.48 9.07 -10.16
N TYR A 15 -7.31 8.54 -9.80
CA TYR A 15 -6.38 7.96 -10.78
C TYR A 15 -6.29 6.44 -10.65
N GLY A 16 -6.55 5.88 -9.46
CA GLY A 16 -6.49 4.45 -9.18
C GLY A 16 -5.26 4.04 -8.38
N TYR A 17 -4.86 2.78 -8.51
CA TYR A 17 -3.73 2.17 -7.81
C TYR A 17 -2.40 2.55 -8.44
N LEU A 18 -1.46 3.01 -7.62
CA LEU A 18 -0.09 3.31 -8.04
C LEU A 18 0.66 2.00 -8.31
N LEU A 19 1.15 1.85 -9.54
CA LEU A 19 2.01 0.74 -9.95
C LEU A 19 3.33 1.26 -10.49
N LEU A 20 4.44 0.79 -9.92
CA LEU A 20 5.78 1.07 -10.38
C LEU A 20 6.20 -0.01 -11.38
N LYS A 21 6.86 0.37 -12.47
CA LYS A 21 7.40 -0.59 -13.44
C LYS A 21 8.91 -0.71 -13.26
N ALA A 22 9.36 -1.95 -13.11
CA ALA A 22 10.76 -2.29 -12.92
C ALA A 22 11.22 -3.32 -13.96
N VAL A 23 12.50 -3.26 -14.30
CA VAL A 23 13.13 -4.20 -15.24
C VAL A 23 14.11 -5.08 -14.50
N LYS A 24 13.81 -6.37 -14.41
CA LYS A 24 14.69 -7.36 -13.75
C LYS A 24 15.21 -8.34 -14.78
N LYS A 25 16.52 -8.61 -14.78
CA LYS A 25 17.21 -9.48 -15.75
C LYS A 25 16.50 -10.82 -16.05
N LYS A 26 15.89 -11.44 -15.03
CA LYS A 26 15.18 -12.73 -15.15
C LYS A 26 13.68 -12.62 -15.40
N LYS A 27 13.05 -11.50 -15.05
CA LYS A 27 11.58 -11.31 -15.13
C LYS A 27 11.15 -10.41 -16.29
N GLY A 28 12.10 -9.70 -16.90
CA GLY A 28 11.79 -8.63 -17.85
C GLY A 28 11.13 -7.45 -17.15
N ILE A 29 10.30 -6.75 -17.92
CA ILE A 29 9.47 -5.63 -17.46
C ILE A 29 8.28 -6.21 -16.67
N HIS A 30 8.06 -5.71 -15.46
CA HIS A 30 6.91 -6.07 -14.64
C HIS A 30 6.48 -4.92 -13.75
N CYS A 31 5.21 -4.93 -13.33
CA CYS A 31 4.70 -3.98 -12.36
C CYS A 31 4.95 -4.48 -10.93
N GLN A 32 5.14 -3.54 -10.02
CA GLN A 32 5.22 -3.74 -8.58
C GLN A 32 4.50 -2.60 -7.84
N VAL A 33 4.17 -2.86 -6.58
CA VAL A 33 3.78 -1.80 -5.64
C VAL A 33 5.02 -1.41 -4.83
N PRO A 34 5.04 -0.20 -4.22
CA PRO A 34 6.12 0.16 -3.34
C PRO A 34 6.24 -0.81 -2.17
N GLY A 35 7.46 -1.15 -1.77
CA GLY A 35 7.71 -2.02 -0.61
C GLY A 35 8.85 -3.01 -0.75
N GLY A 36 9.30 -3.51 0.40
CA GLY A 36 10.53 -4.29 0.49
C GLY A 36 10.64 -5.10 1.77
N HIS A 37 11.88 -5.32 2.21
CA HIS A 37 12.14 -6.11 3.42
C HIS A 37 11.95 -5.25 4.66
N VAL A 38 11.57 -5.91 5.75
CA VAL A 38 11.70 -5.33 7.08
C VAL A 38 13.13 -5.60 7.56
N ASP A 39 13.86 -4.54 7.84
CA ASP A 39 15.25 -4.58 8.27
C ASP A 39 15.36 -4.97 9.75
N ALA A 40 16.56 -5.38 10.18
CA ALA A 40 16.77 -5.87 11.55
C ALA A 40 16.58 -4.74 12.58
N GLU A 41 16.99 -3.53 12.22
CA GLU A 41 16.88 -2.32 13.01
C GLU A 41 15.42 -1.90 13.22
N GLU A 42 14.54 -2.21 12.27
CA GLU A 42 13.10 -1.93 12.36
C GLU A 42 12.39 -2.91 13.31
N LEU A 43 12.99 -4.09 13.54
CA LEU A 43 12.48 -5.12 14.44
C LEU A 43 13.00 -4.99 15.88
N ASP A 44 14.03 -4.18 16.11
CA ASP A 44 14.69 -4.12 17.42
C ASP A 44 13.81 -3.40 18.46
N GLY A 45 13.25 -4.18 19.39
CA GLY A 45 12.40 -3.68 20.49
C GLY A 45 10.99 -3.24 20.06
N GLU A 46 10.62 -3.45 18.80
CA GLU A 46 9.34 -3.01 18.23
C GLU A 46 8.37 -4.18 18.00
N GLU A 47 7.07 -3.90 18.08
CA GLU A 47 6.05 -4.86 17.64
C GLU A 47 6.14 -5.06 16.12
N ILE A 48 5.94 -6.29 15.65
CA ILE A 48 6.07 -6.65 14.21
C ILE A 48 5.23 -5.72 13.33
N ASP A 49 4.04 -5.35 13.79
CA ASP A 49 3.11 -4.49 13.06
C ASP A 49 3.68 -3.09 12.84
N LYS A 50 4.30 -2.52 13.88
CA LYS A 50 4.98 -1.23 13.81
C LYS A 50 6.25 -1.32 12.95
N ALA A 51 7.04 -2.37 13.11
CA ALA A 51 8.22 -2.63 12.27
C ALA A 51 7.86 -2.68 10.78
N CYS A 52 6.84 -3.45 10.41
CA CYS A 52 6.38 -3.58 9.03
C CYS A 52 5.84 -2.25 8.49
N ARG A 53 5.13 -1.48 9.31
CA ARG A 53 4.61 -0.17 8.91
C ARG A 53 5.73 0.83 8.67
N THR A 54 6.75 0.85 9.52
CA THR A 54 7.97 1.66 9.33
C THR A 54 8.68 1.29 8.04
N ALA A 55 8.88 -0.01 7.78
CA ALA A 55 9.46 -0.50 6.54
C ALA A 55 8.66 -0.06 5.32
N ALA A 56 7.33 -0.19 5.36
CA ALA A 56 6.45 0.26 4.27
C ALA A 56 6.59 1.77 4.00
N ALA A 57 6.66 2.60 5.04
CA ALA A 57 6.84 4.05 4.90
C ALA A 57 8.22 4.41 4.33
N ARG A 58 9.29 3.73 4.77
CA ARG A 58 10.65 3.89 4.25
C ARG A 58 10.71 3.55 2.76
N GLU A 59 10.26 2.36 2.40
CA GLU A 59 10.30 1.86 1.03
C GLU A 59 9.45 2.75 0.09
N LEU A 60 8.27 3.21 0.55
CA LEU A 60 7.47 4.16 -0.20
C LEU A 60 8.24 5.45 -0.51
N PHE A 61 8.90 6.03 0.49
CA PHE A 61 9.70 7.24 0.30
C PHE A 61 10.90 7.01 -0.62
N GLU A 62 11.62 5.91 -0.43
CA GLU A 62 12.81 5.59 -1.21
C GLU A 62 12.47 5.33 -2.68
N GLU A 63 11.38 4.61 -2.96
CA GLU A 63 11.00 4.22 -4.32
C GLU A 63 10.19 5.28 -5.08
N THR A 64 9.48 6.17 -4.38
CA THR A 64 8.52 7.10 -5.00
C THR A 64 8.69 8.57 -4.62
N GLY A 65 9.37 8.86 -3.51
CA GLY A 65 9.45 10.21 -2.94
C GLY A 65 8.23 10.64 -2.11
N ILE A 66 7.16 9.84 -2.04
CA ILE A 66 6.01 10.11 -1.14
C ILE A 66 6.46 9.91 0.31
N ASP A 67 6.38 10.96 1.13
CA ASP A 67 6.82 10.93 2.53
C ASP A 67 5.66 10.94 3.51
N VAL A 68 5.35 9.77 4.06
CA VAL A 68 4.36 9.59 5.14
C VAL A 68 5.02 9.22 6.47
N ARG A 69 6.35 9.33 6.59
CA ARG A 69 7.06 8.89 7.81
C ARG A 69 6.70 9.75 9.03
N GLY A 70 6.35 11.03 8.79
CA GLY A 70 5.81 11.93 9.82
C GLY A 70 4.31 11.75 10.10
N ASP A 71 3.60 10.97 9.30
CA ASP A 71 2.16 10.70 9.42
C ASP A 71 1.87 9.22 9.10
N ILE A 72 2.54 8.35 9.86
CA ILE A 72 2.60 6.91 9.59
C ILE A 72 1.25 6.21 9.78
N ASP A 73 0.31 6.87 10.46
CA ASP A 73 -1.04 6.36 10.70
C ASP A 73 -1.90 6.37 9.42
N ARG A 74 -1.49 7.13 8.40
CA ARG A 74 -2.09 7.05 7.05
C ARG A 74 -1.95 5.67 6.41
N LEU A 75 -0.99 4.85 6.85
CA LEU A 75 -0.80 3.48 6.36
C LEU A 75 -1.77 2.52 7.05
N VAL A 76 -2.99 2.37 6.54
CA VAL A 76 -3.97 1.47 7.15
C VAL A 76 -3.67 0.03 6.77
N GLN A 77 -3.45 -0.85 7.74
CA GLN A 77 -3.13 -2.25 7.47
C GLN A 77 -4.32 -2.95 6.79
N VAL A 78 -4.06 -3.66 5.69
CA VAL A 78 -5.09 -4.37 4.92
C VAL A 78 -5.40 -5.70 5.59
N SER A 79 -6.59 -5.82 6.17
CA SER A 79 -7.14 -7.08 6.69
C SER A 79 -8.15 -7.69 5.73
N TRP A 80 -8.16 -9.03 5.59
CA TRP A 80 -9.18 -9.75 4.82
C TRP A 80 -9.77 -10.91 5.64
N GLY A 81 -11.10 -11.04 5.59
CA GLY A 81 -11.88 -12.07 6.27
C GLY A 81 -12.01 -11.97 7.80
N PRO A 82 -12.91 -12.76 8.42
CA PRO A 82 -13.20 -12.73 9.86
C PRO A 82 -12.08 -13.30 10.75
N ASN A 83 -11.05 -13.92 10.15
CA ASN A 83 -9.94 -14.54 10.86
C ASN A 83 -8.62 -13.74 10.77
N HIS A 84 -8.66 -12.49 10.30
CA HIS A 84 -7.57 -11.50 10.43
C HIS A 84 -6.16 -11.98 10.05
N SER A 85 -6.01 -12.91 9.10
CA SER A 85 -4.66 -13.26 8.63
C SER A 85 -4.14 -12.10 7.79
N VAL A 86 -3.47 -11.15 8.44
CA VAL A 86 -2.98 -9.89 7.83
C VAL A 86 -1.72 -10.07 6.97
N GLU A 87 -1.37 -11.33 6.70
CA GLU A 87 -0.08 -11.72 6.18
C GLU A 87 -0.18 -12.95 5.27
N LEU A 88 0.49 -12.90 4.12
CA LEU A 88 0.66 -14.09 3.26
C LEU A 88 2.15 -14.43 3.15
N LYS A 89 2.61 -15.44 3.91
CA LYS A 89 4.00 -15.91 3.95
C LYS A 89 4.99 -14.77 4.29
N GLY A 90 4.79 -14.03 5.38
CA GLY A 90 5.66 -12.90 5.75
C GLY A 90 5.33 -11.57 5.07
N ARG A 91 4.28 -11.51 4.22
CA ARG A 91 3.97 -10.32 3.43
C ARG A 91 2.77 -9.59 4.01
N ARG A 92 3.01 -8.39 4.48
CA ARG A 92 1.98 -7.48 4.97
C ARG A 92 1.73 -6.37 3.96
N LEU A 93 0.47 -5.96 3.86
CA LEU A 93 0.04 -4.92 2.93
C LEU A 93 -0.63 -3.80 3.72
N PHE A 94 -0.28 -2.57 3.39
CA PHE A 94 -0.86 -1.36 3.94
C PHE A 94 -1.53 -0.58 2.82
N HIS A 95 -2.74 -0.11 3.04
CA HIS A 95 -3.44 0.81 2.16
C HIS A 95 -3.04 2.24 2.50
N LEU A 96 -2.73 3.02 1.48
CA LEU A 96 -2.53 4.45 1.57
C LEU A 96 -3.47 5.14 0.61
N GLN A 97 -4.39 5.96 1.12
CA GLN A 97 -5.15 6.87 0.26
C GLN A 97 -4.26 8.07 -0.06
N LEU A 98 -3.97 8.25 -1.35
CA LEU A 98 -3.22 9.38 -1.86
C LEU A 98 -4.12 10.59 -2.05
N GLU A 99 -3.54 11.75 -1.82
CA GLU A 99 -4.10 13.07 -2.08
C GLU A 99 -3.25 13.77 -3.16
N ASP A 100 -3.82 14.74 -3.87
CA ASP A 100 -3.05 15.50 -4.87
C ASP A 100 -1.80 16.19 -4.24
N SER A 101 -1.83 16.49 -2.95
CA SER A 101 -0.71 17.03 -2.16
C SER A 101 0.44 16.05 -1.92
N ASP A 102 0.24 14.74 -2.12
CA ASP A 102 1.33 13.76 -2.05
C ASP A 102 2.21 13.77 -3.31
N SER A 103 1.78 14.45 -4.38
CA SER A 103 2.56 14.62 -5.60
C SER A 103 3.86 15.37 -5.32
N CYS A 104 4.99 14.85 -5.78
CA CYS A 104 6.29 15.51 -5.64
C CYS A 104 6.35 16.83 -6.42
N THR A 105 6.98 17.85 -5.80
CA THR A 105 7.25 19.14 -6.45
C THR A 105 8.70 19.29 -6.91
N ASP A 106 9.53 18.27 -6.69
CA ASP A 106 10.96 18.31 -6.96
C ASP A 106 11.28 18.54 -8.45
N PRO A 107 12.29 19.36 -8.76
CA PRO A 107 12.86 19.41 -10.10
C PRO A 107 13.43 18.03 -10.48
N GLY A 108 12.81 17.37 -11.45
CA GLY A 108 13.17 16.01 -11.87
C GLY A 108 12.17 14.93 -11.49
N ALA A 109 11.09 15.27 -10.78
CA ALA A 109 9.97 14.35 -10.60
C ALA A 109 9.26 14.09 -11.94
N GLU A 110 8.85 12.84 -12.15
CA GLU A 110 8.31 12.33 -13.40
C GLU A 110 6.79 12.21 -13.32
N TYR A 111 6.10 12.37 -14.45
CA TYR A 111 4.67 12.09 -14.57
C TYR A 111 4.45 10.60 -14.82
N PRO A 112 3.28 10.05 -14.46
CA PRO A 112 2.91 8.69 -14.81
C PRO A 112 2.87 8.52 -16.32
N SER A 113 3.15 7.31 -16.78
CA SER A 113 3.02 6.91 -18.19
C SER A 113 1.58 7.01 -18.73
N THR A 114 0.59 7.16 -17.84
CA THR A 114 -0.83 7.35 -18.13
C THR A 114 -1.24 8.83 -18.26
N GLY A 115 -0.37 9.78 -17.88
CA GLY A 115 -0.51 11.21 -18.19
C GLY A 115 -1.24 12.06 -17.15
N GLU A 116 -1.57 11.52 -15.98
CA GLU A 116 -2.20 12.26 -14.89
C GLU A 116 -1.25 13.32 -14.29
N PRO A 117 -1.78 14.44 -13.75
CA PRO A 117 -0.96 15.52 -13.18
C PRO A 117 -0.50 15.19 -11.75
N PHE A 118 0.12 14.03 -11.56
CA PHE A 118 0.65 13.56 -10.28
C PHE A 118 2.09 13.13 -10.51
N LYS A 119 3.05 13.65 -9.74
CA LYS A 119 4.48 13.37 -9.99
C LYS A 119 5.09 12.54 -8.88
N LEU A 120 6.05 11.70 -9.25
CA LEU A 120 6.87 10.94 -8.32
C LEU A 120 8.35 11.17 -8.59
N ARG A 121 9.16 11.08 -7.54
CA ARG A 121 10.61 10.97 -7.67
C ARG A 121 10.99 9.50 -7.56
N LEU A 122 11.10 8.84 -8.70
CA LEU A 122 11.39 7.41 -8.76
C LEU A 122 12.83 7.09 -8.30
N SER A 123 13.00 5.96 -7.62
CA SER A 123 14.32 5.39 -7.40
C SER A 123 14.94 4.87 -8.71
N SER A 124 16.26 4.64 -8.70
CA SER A 124 16.99 4.08 -9.84
C SER A 124 16.57 2.65 -10.21
N GLU A 125 15.80 1.96 -9.37
CA GLU A 125 15.26 0.63 -9.64
C GLU A 125 14.04 0.66 -10.57
N HIS A 126 13.44 1.83 -10.75
CA HIS A 126 12.19 2.04 -11.48
C HIS A 126 12.43 2.93 -12.70
N GLN A 127 11.71 2.63 -13.78
CA GLN A 127 11.84 3.37 -15.04
C GLN A 127 10.63 4.24 -15.34
N GLU A 128 9.47 3.86 -14.81
CA GLU A 128 8.21 4.56 -15.01
C GLU A 128 7.21 4.07 -13.95
N PHE A 129 6.13 4.81 -13.79
CA PHE A 129 4.96 4.38 -13.03
C PHE A 129 3.68 4.66 -13.82
N LYS A 130 2.57 4.08 -13.37
CA LYS A 130 1.23 4.37 -13.87
C LYS A 130 0.23 4.30 -12.74
N PHE A 131 -0.93 4.87 -12.98
CA PHE A 131 -2.11 4.49 -12.20
C PHE A 131 -2.91 3.40 -12.91
N GLN A 132 -3.59 2.57 -12.13
CA GLN A 132 -4.48 1.53 -12.61
C GLN A 132 -5.80 1.61 -11.84
N GLU A 133 -6.85 2.10 -12.49
CA GLU A 133 -8.16 2.30 -11.86
C GLU A 133 -8.79 0.99 -11.38
N ASP A 134 -8.72 -0.07 -12.18
CA ASP A 134 -9.36 -1.35 -11.87
C ASP A 134 -8.49 -2.20 -10.95
N MET A 135 -9.03 -2.57 -9.77
CA MET A 135 -8.29 -3.36 -8.78
C MET A 135 -7.92 -4.76 -9.30
N LEU A 136 -8.79 -5.39 -10.09
CA LEU A 136 -8.52 -6.73 -10.63
C LEU A 136 -7.40 -6.70 -11.68
N GLN A 137 -7.38 -5.67 -12.52
CA GLN A 137 -6.32 -5.43 -13.46
C GLN A 137 -5.01 -5.04 -12.77
N ALA A 138 -5.06 -4.25 -11.69
CA ALA A 138 -3.89 -4.00 -10.85
C ALA A 138 -3.35 -5.30 -10.25
N ALA A 139 -4.23 -6.19 -9.80
CA ALA A 139 -3.83 -7.50 -9.32
C ALA A 139 -3.21 -8.36 -10.43
N LEU A 140 -3.73 -8.33 -11.66
CA LEU A 140 -3.15 -9.00 -12.83
C LEU A 140 -1.74 -8.47 -13.13
N ASP A 141 -1.56 -7.16 -13.12
CA ASP A 141 -0.28 -6.50 -13.39
C ASP A 141 0.80 -6.87 -12.34
N LEU A 142 0.38 -7.17 -11.10
CA LEU A 142 1.25 -7.53 -9.97
C LEU A 142 1.58 -9.03 -9.87
N GLN A 143 1.18 -9.87 -10.83
CA GLN A 143 1.39 -11.32 -10.78
C GLN A 143 2.86 -11.74 -10.60
N GLN A 144 3.81 -10.95 -11.13
CA GLN A 144 5.23 -11.27 -11.06
C GLN A 144 5.94 -10.68 -9.83
N HIS A 145 5.26 -9.79 -9.11
CA HIS A 145 5.79 -9.10 -7.94
C HIS A 145 5.63 -9.94 -6.66
N SER A 146 6.68 -10.01 -5.83
CA SER A 146 6.72 -10.84 -4.61
C SER A 146 6.34 -12.33 -4.81
N GLY A 147 6.53 -12.85 -6.04
CA GLY A 147 6.11 -14.20 -6.42
C GLY A 147 4.58 -14.39 -6.46
N GLY A 148 3.84 -13.35 -6.83
CA GLY A 148 2.39 -13.35 -7.01
C GLY A 148 1.58 -13.15 -5.72
N LYS A 149 2.24 -13.04 -4.56
CA LYS A 149 1.55 -12.94 -3.27
C LYS A 149 0.74 -11.67 -3.13
N VAL A 150 1.27 -10.54 -3.59
CA VAL A 150 0.54 -9.26 -3.60
C VAL A 150 -0.68 -9.35 -4.50
N SER A 151 -0.53 -9.91 -5.71
CA SER A 151 -1.65 -10.19 -6.61
C SER A 151 -2.75 -11.04 -5.96
N MET A 152 -2.38 -12.09 -5.22
CA MET A 152 -3.33 -12.94 -4.50
C MET A 152 -4.10 -12.17 -3.42
N ILE A 153 -3.40 -11.34 -2.64
CA ILE A 153 -4.04 -10.50 -1.62
C ILE A 153 -5.05 -9.55 -2.26
N LEU A 154 -4.67 -8.83 -3.32
CA LEU A 154 -5.58 -7.87 -3.99
C LEU A 154 -6.82 -8.55 -4.57
N ARG A 155 -6.67 -9.73 -5.19
CA ARG A 155 -7.83 -10.50 -5.69
C ARG A 155 -8.80 -10.86 -4.56
N GLN A 156 -8.27 -11.25 -3.41
CA GLN A 156 -9.10 -11.58 -2.25
C GLN A 156 -9.83 -10.35 -1.71
N VAL A 157 -9.12 -9.22 -1.58
CA VAL A 157 -9.70 -7.94 -1.16
C VAL A 157 -10.80 -7.50 -2.12
N SER A 158 -10.57 -7.56 -3.44
CA SER A 158 -11.58 -7.23 -4.45
C SER A 158 -12.84 -8.09 -4.31
N ALA A 159 -12.68 -9.41 -4.15
CA ALA A 159 -13.80 -10.33 -4.01
C ALA A 159 -14.58 -10.11 -2.70
N ASP A 160 -13.92 -9.64 -1.64
CA ASP A 160 -14.57 -9.29 -0.37
C ASP A 160 -15.35 -7.96 -0.50
N VAL A 161 -14.79 -6.96 -1.19
CA VAL A 161 -15.47 -5.70 -1.50
C VAL A 161 -16.71 -5.94 -2.35
N GLU A 162 -16.63 -6.78 -3.39
CA GLU A 162 -17.79 -7.15 -4.20
C GLU A 162 -18.87 -7.88 -3.38
N ARG A 163 -18.46 -8.84 -2.53
CA ARG A 163 -19.40 -9.57 -1.67
C ARG A 163 -20.09 -8.65 -0.66
N LEU A 164 -19.38 -7.68 -0.10
CA LEU A 164 -19.94 -6.68 0.81
C LEU A 164 -20.79 -5.65 0.06
N GLY A 165 -20.40 -5.24 -1.14
CA GLY A 165 -21.17 -4.36 -2.02
C GLY A 165 -22.49 -4.98 -2.49
N HIS A 166 -22.53 -6.30 -2.70
CA HIS A 166 -23.77 -7.05 -2.96
C HIS A 166 -24.60 -7.34 -1.70
N ALA A 167 -23.97 -7.38 -0.52
CA ALA A 167 -24.68 -7.47 0.76
C ALA A 167 -25.28 -6.13 1.22
N SER A 168 -24.86 -5.01 0.61
CA SER A 168 -25.23 -3.66 1.02
C SER A 168 -26.39 -3.08 0.18
N LEU A 169 -27.58 -3.67 0.35
CA LEU A 169 -28.77 -2.85 0.60
C LEU A 169 -28.93 -2.55 2.10
N GLU A 170 -28.07 -3.11 2.96
CA GLU A 170 -27.85 -2.64 4.33
C GLU A 170 -26.36 -2.75 4.68
N THR A 171 -25.78 -1.66 5.17
CA THR A 171 -24.44 -1.52 5.81
C THR A 171 -23.22 -1.28 4.90
N SER A 172 -22.71 -0.05 4.97
CA SER A 172 -21.50 0.48 4.32
C SER A 172 -20.28 -0.43 4.52
N ALA A 173 -19.63 -0.81 3.42
CA ALA A 173 -18.29 -1.40 3.46
C ALA A 173 -17.32 -0.39 4.10
N THR A 174 -17.03 -0.63 5.37
CA THR A 174 -16.20 0.24 6.19
C THR A 174 -14.78 -0.30 6.11
N PHE A 175 -13.87 0.46 5.50
CA PHE A 175 -12.45 0.36 5.85
C PHE A 175 -12.39 0.62 7.36
N ALA A 176 -12.11 -0.40 8.17
CA ALA A 176 -12.07 -0.24 9.62
C ALA A 176 -10.88 0.67 9.98
N VAL A 177 -11.13 1.97 10.03
CA VAL A 177 -10.31 2.93 10.74
C VAL A 177 -10.75 2.82 12.19
N GLU A 178 -10.02 2.04 12.99
CA GLU A 178 -10.11 2.18 14.45
C GLU A 178 -9.54 3.56 14.83
N LYS A 179 -10.40 4.58 14.78
CA LYS A 179 -10.15 5.83 15.50
C LYS A 179 -10.33 5.53 16.98
N ASN A 180 -9.24 5.25 17.68
CA ASN A 180 -9.19 5.43 19.13
C ASN A 180 -9.34 6.92 19.42
N CYS A 181 -10.59 7.37 19.56
CA CYS A 181 -10.90 8.68 20.08
C CYS A 181 -11.05 8.54 21.60
N GLU A 182 -9.97 8.88 22.32
CA GLU A 182 -10.02 9.20 23.74
C GLU A 182 -11.02 10.36 23.94
N LEU A 183 -12.20 10.05 24.48
CA LEU A 183 -13.09 11.07 25.03
C LEU A 183 -13.22 10.85 26.52
N GLY A 184 -12.60 11.80 27.23
CA GLY A 184 -12.56 11.91 28.67
C GLY A 184 -13.93 11.84 29.30
N CYS A 185 -14.02 10.99 30.32
CA CYS A 185 -15.12 10.95 31.25
C CYS A 185 -14.97 12.12 32.22
N CYS A 186 -15.57 13.26 31.89
CA CYS A 186 -16.00 14.23 32.90
C CYS A 186 -17.34 13.74 33.47
N LEU A 187 -17.32 13.17 34.67
CA LEU A 187 -18.54 12.92 35.44
C LEU A 187 -18.48 13.72 36.74
N CYS A 188 -19.46 14.61 36.84
CA CYS A 188 -19.80 15.40 38.00
C CYS A 188 -20.07 14.52 39.23
N GLN A 189 -19.53 14.92 40.38
CA GLN A 189 -20.16 14.81 41.69
C GLN A 189 -19.95 16.12 42.44
#